data_AF-A0A9E9D9E0-F1
#
_entry.id   AF-A0A9E9D9E0-F1
#
_cell.length_a   1.000
_cell.length_b   1.000
_cell.length_c   1.000
_cell.angle_alpha   90.00
_cell.angle_beta   90.00
_cell.angle_gamma   90.00
#
_symmetry.space_group_name_H-M   'P 1'
#
loop_
_entity.id
_entity.type
_entity.pdbx_description
1 polymer ?
#
loop_
_entity_poly.entity_id
_entity_poly.type
_entity_poly.pdbx_seq_one_letter_code
_entity_poly.pdbx_strand_id
1 'polypeptide(L)'
;MQLETVKVVSPVSDDNPHGYIVINKTDLTDEHELFDEDGAKKEPTAKALNVEQLKAALTEKGIAIPDGAKKADLQTLLNKASEG
;
A
#
# COMPACT_ATOMS: atom_id res chain seq x y z
N MET A 1 -6.02 -21.05 -29.08
CA MET A 1 -5.34 -21.27 -27.79
C MET A 1 -5.62 -20.05 -26.94
N GLN A 2 -6.24 -20.21 -25.77
CA GLN A 2 -6.42 -19.07 -24.85
C GLN A 2 -5.07 -18.85 -24.17
N LEU A 3 -4.38 -17.76 -24.49
CA LEU A 3 -3.17 -17.36 -23.77
C LEU A 3 -3.65 -16.86 -22.42
N GLU A 4 -3.36 -17.63 -21.38
CA GLU A 4 -3.66 -17.23 -20.01
C GLU A 4 -2.75 -16.06 -19.62
N THR A 5 -3.36 -14.96 -19.21
CA THR A 5 -2.65 -13.75 -18.78
C THR A 5 -2.81 -13.55 -17.28
N VAL A 6 -1.85 -12.83 -16.70
CA VAL A 6 -1.82 -12.46 -15.28
C VAL A 6 -1.49 -10.98 -15.15
N LYS A 7 -1.98 -10.35 -14.09
CA LYS A 7 -1.62 -8.98 -13.73
C LYS A 7 -0.41 -9.02 -12.82
N VAL A 8 0.55 -8.15 -13.06
CA VAL A 8 1.78 -8.02 -12.24
C VAL A 8 1.96 -6.57 -11.82
N VAL A 9 2.50 -6.37 -10.63
CA VAL A 9 2.76 -5.06 -10.04
C VAL A 9 3.74 -4.30 -10.92
N SER A 10 3.38 -3.09 -11.30
CA SER A 10 4.22 -2.22 -12.11
C SER A 10 4.06 -0.79 -11.59
N PRO A 11 5.14 0.00 -11.50
CA PRO A 11 5.08 1.33 -10.91
C PRO A 11 4.00 2.20 -11.55
N VAL A 12 3.23 2.90 -10.70
CA VAL A 12 2.23 3.86 -11.16
C VAL A 12 2.95 4.98 -11.90
N SER A 13 2.55 5.22 -13.14
CA SER A 13 3.10 6.26 -14.01
C SER A 13 1.96 6.87 -14.83
N ASP A 14 2.23 7.97 -15.53
CA ASP A 14 1.22 8.61 -16.40
C ASP A 14 0.68 7.62 -17.46
N ASP A 15 1.55 6.72 -17.93
CA ASP A 15 1.24 5.64 -18.87
C ASP A 15 0.62 4.38 -18.20
N ASN A 16 0.79 4.21 -16.89
CA ASN A 16 0.26 3.10 -16.10
C ASN A 16 -0.42 3.63 -14.81
N PRO A 17 -1.59 4.25 -14.91
CA PRO A 17 -2.29 4.81 -13.74
C PRO A 17 -2.80 3.73 -12.79
N HIS A 18 -2.86 2.48 -13.25
CA HIS A 18 -3.42 1.35 -12.49
C HIS A 18 -2.42 0.70 -11.54
N GLY A 19 -1.11 0.90 -11.72
CA GLY A 19 -0.09 0.26 -10.89
C GLY A 19 0.11 -1.22 -11.18
N TYR A 20 -0.36 -1.70 -12.34
CA TYR A 20 -0.14 -3.06 -12.80
C TYR A 20 -0.10 -3.14 -14.32
N ILE A 21 0.58 -4.15 -14.84
CA ILE A 21 0.55 -4.50 -16.27
C ILE A 21 0.06 -5.94 -16.45
N VAL A 22 -0.53 -6.23 -17.60
CA VAL A 22 -0.99 -7.58 -17.95
C VAL A 22 0.08 -8.24 -18.79
N ILE A 23 0.62 -9.35 -18.30
CA ILE A 23 1.61 -10.17 -19.03
C ILE A 23 1.06 -11.56 -19.27
N ASN A 24 1.67 -12.30 -20.20
CA ASN A 24 1.34 -13.70 -20.42
C ASN A 24 1.87 -14.56 -19.26
N LYS A 25 1.17 -15.63 -18.88
CA LYS A 25 1.67 -16.57 -17.86
C LYS A 25 3.03 -17.18 -18.21
N THR A 26 3.33 -17.33 -19.50
CA THR A 26 4.64 -17.83 -19.97
C THR A 26 5.77 -16.82 -19.77
N ASP A 27 5.42 -15.54 -19.60
CA ASP A 27 6.34 -14.42 -19.40
C ASP A 27 6.50 -14.07 -17.90
N LEU A 28 5.64 -14.65 -17.04
CA LEU A 28 5.73 -14.50 -15.60
C LEU A 28 7.03 -15.17 -15.10
N THR A 29 8.00 -14.33 -14.74
CA THR A 29 9.24 -14.76 -14.07
C THR A 29 9.15 -14.46 -12.56
N ASP A 30 10.08 -15.01 -11.78
CA ASP A 30 10.20 -14.77 -10.33
C ASP A 30 10.46 -13.29 -9.98
N GLU A 31 10.95 -12.50 -10.94
CA GLU A 31 11.13 -11.05 -10.80
C GLU A 31 9.82 -10.26 -10.87
N HIS A 32 8.73 -10.89 -11.33
CA HIS A 32 7.42 -10.26 -11.44
C HIS A 32 6.57 -10.55 -10.21
N GLU A 33 6.17 -9.50 -9.49
CA GLU A 33 5.23 -9.60 -8.38
C GLU A 33 3.78 -9.67 -8.91
N LEU A 34 3.01 -10.70 -8.55
CA LEU A 34 1.61 -10.83 -8.98
C LEU A 34 0.74 -9.72 -8.37
N PHE A 35 -0.11 -9.12 -9.20
CA PHE A 35 -1.06 -8.12 -8.75
C PHE A 35 -2.35 -8.79 -8.29
N ASP A 36 -2.58 -8.80 -6.98
CA ASP A 36 -3.80 -9.33 -6.37
C ASP A 36 -4.99 -8.37 -6.57
N GLU A 37 -5.94 -8.76 -7.42
CA GLU A 37 -7.18 -7.99 -7.64
C GLU A 37 -8.11 -7.93 -6.41
N ASP A 38 -8.03 -8.92 -5.50
CA ASP A 38 -8.77 -8.89 -4.22
C ASP A 38 -8.19 -7.83 -3.25
N GLY A 39 -6.98 -7.34 -3.56
CA GLY A 39 -6.30 -6.22 -2.91
C GLY A 39 -6.36 -4.90 -3.69
N ALA A 40 -7.19 -4.79 -4.75
CA ALA A 40 -7.25 -3.65 -5.69
C ALA A 40 -7.82 -2.33 -5.11
N LYS A 41 -7.46 -2.01 -3.86
CA LYS A 41 -7.40 -0.65 -3.29
C LYS A 41 -6.06 -0.40 -2.60
N LYS A 42 -4.97 -0.91 -3.18
CA LYS A 42 -3.66 -0.32 -2.95
C LYS A 42 -3.27 0.51 -4.16
N GLU A 43 -3.87 1.70 -4.22
CA GLU A 43 -3.04 2.89 -4.40
C GLU A 43 -1.72 2.74 -3.59
N PRO A 44 -0.64 3.48 -3.85
CA PRO A 44 0.50 3.51 -2.93
C PRO A 44 0.16 4.02 -1.49
N THR A 45 -1.12 4.29 -1.17
CA THR A 45 -1.56 4.59 0.20
C THR A 45 -1.81 3.32 1.00
N ALA A 46 -1.32 3.34 2.24
CA ALA A 46 -1.41 2.26 3.22
C ALA A 46 -0.52 1.02 2.93
N LYS A 47 0.81 1.25 2.81
CA LYS A 47 1.69 0.53 3.75
C LYS A 47 0.98 0.65 5.09
N ALA A 48 0.52 -0.45 5.68
CA ALA A 48 -0.01 -0.44 7.02
C ALA A 48 1.08 0.19 7.90
N LEU A 49 1.02 1.51 8.11
CA LEU A 49 2.16 2.31 8.52
C LEU A 49 2.72 1.63 9.75
N ASN A 50 3.98 1.22 9.71
CA ASN A 50 4.54 0.51 10.84
C ASN A 50 4.44 1.42 12.07
N VAL A 51 4.45 0.82 13.26
CA VAL A 51 4.31 1.55 14.53
C VAL A 51 5.23 2.78 14.55
N GLU A 52 6.47 2.65 14.04
CA GLU A 52 7.43 3.74 13.88
C GLU A 52 6.95 4.86 12.94
N GLN A 53 6.36 4.54 11.79
CA GLN A 53 5.84 5.53 10.85
C GLN A 53 4.59 6.23 11.40
N LEU A 54 3.72 5.49 12.10
CA LEU A 54 2.56 6.08 12.79
C LEU A 54 3.02 7.03 13.89
N LYS A 55 4.02 6.63 14.69
CA LYS A 55 4.63 7.49 15.70
C LYS A 55 5.25 8.74 15.08
N ALA A 56 6.05 8.59 14.02
CA ALA A 56 6.65 9.73 13.33
C ALA A 56 5.59 10.73 12.83
N ALA A 57 4.52 10.23 12.19
CA ALA A 57 3.45 11.07 11.68
C ALA A 57 2.62 11.74 12.81
N LEU A 58 2.42 11.05 13.95
CA LEU A 58 1.79 11.64 15.14
C LEU A 58 2.66 12.74 15.75
N THR A 59 3.97 12.51 15.89
CA THR A 59 4.93 13.52 16.37
C THR A 59 4.99 14.73 15.44
N GLU A 60 5.01 14.52 14.13
CA GLU A 60 5.00 15.58 13.12
C GLU A 60 3.74 16.45 13.21
N LYS A 61 2.59 15.84 13.53
CA LYS A 61 1.33 16.56 13.79
C LYS A 61 1.22 17.14 15.21
N GLY A 62 2.24 16.96 16.05
CA GLY A 62 2.23 17.43 17.44
C GLY A 62 1.27 16.66 18.36
N ILE A 63 0.89 15.44 17.98
CA ILE A 63 -0.01 14.57 18.76
C ILE A 63 0.83 13.78 19.77
N ALA A 64 0.46 13.87 21.05
CA ALA A 64 1.12 13.11 22.10
C ALA A 64 0.90 11.60 21.89
N ILE A 65 2.01 10.86 21.80
CA ILE A 65 2.00 9.41 21.63
C ILE A 65 2.05 8.77 23.02
N PRO A 66 1.05 7.98 23.43
CA PRO A 66 1.12 7.26 24.70
C PRO A 66 2.25 6.21 24.66
N ASP A 67 3.02 6.11 25.75
CA ASP A 67 4.01 5.04 25.89
C ASP A 67 3.28 3.69 25.98
N GLY A 68 3.66 2.74 25.11
CA GLY A 68 2.94 1.47 24.95
C GLY A 68 1.70 1.48 24.04
N ALA A 69 1.39 2.59 23.35
CA ALA A 69 0.29 2.64 22.39
C ALA A 69 0.47 1.60 21.26
N LYS A 70 -0.60 0.82 21.02
CA LYS A 70 -0.61 -0.22 19.98
C LYS A 70 -0.77 0.41 18.60
N LYS A 71 -0.35 -0.33 17.57
CA LYS A 71 -0.49 0.08 16.15
C LYS A 71 -1.89 0.61 15.81
N ALA A 72 -2.93 -0.07 16.29
CA ALA A 72 -4.31 0.33 16.07
C ALA A 72 -4.61 1.72 16.67
N ASP A 73 -4.20 1.96 17.91
CA ASP A 73 -4.40 3.22 18.62
C ASP A 73 -3.68 4.38 17.92
N LEU A 74 -2.42 4.14 17.53
CA LEU A 74 -1.61 5.13 16.79
C LEU A 74 -2.22 5.47 15.43
N GLN A 75 -2.77 4.47 14.74
CA GLN A 75 -3.45 4.66 13.45
C GLN A 75 -4.75 5.45 13.62
N THR A 76 -5.54 5.15 14.66
CA THR A 76 -6.75 5.90 14.99
C THR A 76 -6.44 7.36 15.33
N LEU A 77 -5.41 7.62 16.14
CA LEU A 77 -4.98 8.99 16.47
C LEU A 77 -4.54 9.76 15.22
N LEU A 78 -3.79 9.11 14.33
CA LEU A 78 -3.27 9.76 13.12
C LEU A 78 -4.40 10.06 12.12
N ASN A 79 -5.32 9.11 11.95
CA ASN A 79 -6.49 9.28 11.10
C ASN A 79 -7.39 10.40 11.62
N LYS A 80 -7.71 10.39 12.93
CA LYS A 80 -8.52 11.43 13.57
C LYS A 80 -7.91 12.83 13.45
N ALA A 81 -6.59 12.94 13.43
CA ALA A 81 -5.90 14.21 13.25
C ALA A 81 -5.68 14.62 11.78
N SER A 82 -5.99 13.73 10.83
CA SER A 82 -5.94 14.04 9.40
C SER A 82 -7.31 14.43 8.84
N GLU A 83 -8.40 14.15 9.57
CA GLU A 83 -9.77 14.52 9.21
C GLU A 83 -10.24 15.87 9.80
N GLY A 84 -9.31 16.74 10.22
CA GLY A 84 -9.58 18.05 10.82
C GLY A 84 -9.21 19.22 9.93
#